data_AF-A0A7V9E0B9-F1
#
_entry.id   AF-A0A7V9E0B9-F1
#
_cell.length_a   1.000
_cell.length_b   1.000
_cell.length_c   1.000
_cell.angle_alpha   90.00
_cell.angle_beta   90.00
_cell.angle_gamma   90.00
#
_symmetry.space_group_name_H-M   'P 1'
#
loop_
_entity.id
_entity.type
_entity.pdbx_description
1 polymer ?
#
loop_
_entity_poly.entity_id
_entity_poly.type
_entity_poly.pdbx_seq_one_letter_code
_entity_poly.pdbx_strand_id
1 'polypeptide(L)'
;MYSHFKYAVALAALALSANVGATEQSTELQTYGPLKQPRPVQGAKPLPNPGINALHGDGIYLINGQRVANLRASDQAGPENRYTLTETTNDAKTGAVHSNIDAGNFVLNGERRPVGRPNFAIPANDGTVYLIFSGQNPLRVAVTLQAFDVAGQHMQPFLRTPDNYLKQEAAKVGSAVFPPGAVAYLVVARFIDDVLMLPARESFTGASNTGQFVGNFSKQIPYCLAYEDRKGAKPYAMLFKSGATKKGSVELFAAKTGTLFCDRDGAKALDEGVWEEQTIAGTRAVVLSFPANVDPLDTGVTNVERESAKIAFIEPSKGTPGVRPGKLYQAGAKIYDYQYRFNKPAADAVRNALAVQ
;
A
#
# COMPACT_ATOMS: atom_id res chain seq x y z
N MET A 1 8.40 75.76 -54.14
CA MET A 1 7.92 76.16 -55.47
C MET A 1 7.85 74.89 -56.32
N TYR A 2 6.62 74.47 -56.69
CA TYR A 2 6.19 73.44 -57.67
C TYR A 2 6.79 72.02 -57.55
N SER A 3 6.04 70.97 -57.18
CA SER A 3 4.79 70.37 -57.73
C SER A 3 5.02 69.41 -58.91
N HIS A 4 4.49 68.18 -58.70
CA HIS A 4 3.93 67.18 -59.60
C HIS A 4 4.69 65.84 -59.69
N PHE A 5 4.22 64.69 -59.18
CA PHE A 5 3.00 63.86 -59.36
C PHE A 5 3.24 62.65 -60.31
N LYS A 6 2.71 61.47 -59.89
CA LYS A 6 2.29 60.27 -60.68
C LYS A 6 3.37 59.21 -60.94
N TYR A 7 3.18 57.89 -60.79
CA TYR A 7 2.04 56.99 -60.55
C TYR A 7 2.51 55.71 -59.84
N ALA A 8 1.56 55.04 -59.17
CA ALA A 8 1.67 53.73 -58.56
C ALA A 8 1.78 52.57 -59.57
N VAL A 9 2.43 51.47 -59.19
CA VAL A 9 2.03 50.09 -59.54
C VAL A 9 2.29 49.19 -58.34
N ALA A 10 1.26 48.45 -57.97
CA ALA A 10 1.23 47.49 -56.87
C ALA A 10 1.97 46.19 -57.20
N LEU A 11 2.56 45.56 -56.19
CA LEU A 11 2.64 44.10 -56.10
C LEU A 11 2.80 43.69 -54.63
N ALA A 12 1.69 43.21 -54.07
CA ALA A 12 1.68 42.50 -52.80
C ALA A 12 2.31 41.12 -53.03
N ALA A 13 3.44 40.85 -52.39
CA ALA A 13 4.00 39.51 -52.28
C ALA A 13 3.69 38.97 -50.87
N LEU A 14 2.91 37.89 -50.83
CA LEU A 14 2.66 37.10 -49.65
C LEU A 14 3.98 36.57 -49.07
N ALA A 15 4.25 36.84 -47.80
CA ALA A 15 5.11 36.00 -46.98
C ALA A 15 4.22 35.23 -46.01
N LEU A 16 3.94 33.96 -46.36
CA LEU A 16 3.40 32.98 -45.43
C LEU A 16 4.48 32.69 -44.36
N SER A 17 4.39 33.32 -43.20
CA SER A 17 5.00 32.80 -41.99
C SER A 17 4.02 31.82 -41.35
N ALA A 18 4.28 30.54 -41.54
CA ALA A 18 3.55 29.46 -40.89
C ALA A 18 3.70 29.57 -39.36
N ASN A 19 2.59 29.89 -38.69
CA ASN A 19 2.42 29.65 -37.27
C ASN A 19 2.44 28.14 -37.03
N VAL A 20 3.61 27.56 -36.77
CA VAL A 20 3.69 26.28 -36.09
C VAL A 20 3.72 26.59 -34.61
N GLY A 21 2.53 26.59 -34.01
CA GLY A 21 2.39 26.54 -32.58
C GLY A 21 2.99 25.23 -32.07
N ALA A 22 4.21 25.30 -31.56
CA ALA A 22 4.68 24.32 -30.60
C ALA A 22 3.96 24.64 -29.28
N THR A 23 2.76 24.10 -29.11
CA THR A 23 2.25 23.84 -27.77
C THR A 23 3.23 22.85 -27.14
N GLU A 24 4.17 23.36 -26.34
CA GLU A 24 4.77 22.57 -25.28
C GLU A 24 3.61 22.08 -24.42
N GLN A 25 3.18 20.84 -24.66
CA GLN A 25 2.45 20.08 -23.66
C GLN A 25 3.41 19.98 -22.49
N SER A 26 3.27 20.88 -21.53
CA SER A 26 3.74 20.65 -20.17
C SER A 26 3.10 19.33 -19.73
N THR A 27 3.83 18.23 -19.83
CA THR A 27 3.57 16.99 -19.12
C THR A 27 3.78 17.30 -17.65
N GLU A 28 2.82 18.01 -17.07
CA GLU A 28 2.73 18.21 -15.64
C GLU A 28 2.64 16.79 -15.07
N LEU A 29 3.75 16.33 -14.46
CA LEU A 29 3.84 15.06 -13.78
C LEU A 29 2.79 15.08 -12.67
N GLN A 30 1.59 14.58 -12.97
CA GLN A 30 0.44 14.70 -12.08
C GLN A 30 0.82 14.20 -10.69
N THR A 31 0.79 15.14 -9.75
CA THR A 31 0.98 14.93 -8.32
C THR A 31 -0.29 14.27 -7.82
N TYR A 32 -0.28 12.95 -7.82
CA TYR A 32 -1.34 12.19 -7.19
C TYR A 32 -0.95 11.91 -5.75
N GLY A 33 -1.73 12.46 -4.83
CA GLY A 33 -1.88 11.85 -3.53
C GLY A 33 -2.56 10.48 -3.66
N PRO A 34 -2.77 9.80 -2.53
CA PRO A 34 -3.37 8.48 -2.55
C PRO A 34 -4.78 8.53 -3.13
N LEU A 35 -5.02 7.67 -4.11
CA LEU A 35 -6.34 7.49 -4.69
C LEU A 35 -7.04 6.32 -3.99
N LYS A 36 -8.36 6.25 -4.10
CA LYS A 36 -9.11 5.06 -3.66
C LYS A 36 -8.76 3.82 -4.49
N GLN A 37 -8.35 4.03 -5.74
CA GLN A 37 -7.91 2.99 -6.66
C GLN A 37 -6.76 3.53 -7.53
N PRO A 38 -5.78 2.70 -7.87
CA PRO A 38 -4.70 3.07 -8.77
C PRO A 38 -5.22 3.55 -10.11
N ARG A 39 -4.71 4.70 -10.55
CA ARG A 39 -4.81 5.13 -11.94
C ARG A 39 -3.47 4.83 -12.60
N PRO A 40 -3.47 4.09 -13.71
CA PRO A 40 -2.23 3.86 -14.42
C PRO A 40 -1.66 5.18 -14.94
N VAL A 41 -0.33 5.24 -15.09
CA VAL A 41 0.34 6.36 -15.74
C VAL A 41 -0.30 6.64 -17.10
N GLN A 42 -0.50 7.92 -17.41
CA GLN A 42 -1.08 8.35 -18.67
C GLN A 42 -0.27 7.82 -19.86
N GLY A 43 -0.95 7.19 -20.82
CA GLY A 43 -0.32 6.59 -22.00
C GLY A 43 0.04 5.11 -21.84
N ALA A 44 0.04 4.56 -20.61
CA ALA A 44 0.19 3.13 -20.36
C ALA A 44 -0.93 2.33 -21.05
N LYS A 45 -0.56 1.41 -21.93
CA LYS A 45 -1.54 0.63 -22.71
C LYS A 45 -1.84 -0.68 -21.97
N PRO A 46 -3.09 -0.93 -21.54
CA PRO A 46 -3.40 -2.16 -20.82
C PRO A 46 -3.15 -3.37 -21.71
N LEU A 47 -2.51 -4.39 -21.14
CA LEU A 47 -2.34 -5.71 -21.74
C LEU A 47 -3.36 -6.66 -21.11
N PRO A 48 -3.87 -7.65 -21.86
CA PRO A 48 -4.71 -8.70 -21.30
C PRO A 48 -3.96 -9.38 -20.15
N ASN A 49 -4.59 -9.32 -18.97
CA ASN A 49 -4.01 -9.75 -17.70
C ASN A 49 -3.65 -11.25 -17.75
N PRO A 50 -2.37 -11.64 -17.61
CA PRO A 50 -1.98 -13.00 -17.86
C PRO A 50 -1.93 -13.87 -16.59
N GLY A 51 -2.44 -13.37 -15.45
CA GLY A 51 -2.46 -14.10 -14.19
C GLY A 51 -1.09 -14.68 -13.84
N ILE A 52 -0.99 -16.01 -13.81
CA ILE A 52 0.25 -16.73 -13.53
C ILE A 52 1.37 -16.47 -14.55
N ASN A 53 1.07 -16.10 -15.80
CA ASN A 53 2.13 -15.94 -16.81
C ASN A 53 3.05 -14.75 -16.55
N ALA A 54 2.60 -13.74 -15.79
CA ALA A 54 3.49 -12.67 -15.36
C ALA A 54 4.58 -13.17 -14.40
N LEU A 55 4.34 -14.30 -13.72
CA LEU A 55 5.29 -14.92 -12.79
C LEU A 55 6.17 -15.98 -13.48
N HIS A 56 5.87 -16.42 -14.71
CA HIS A 56 6.69 -17.38 -15.43
C HIS A 56 8.00 -16.78 -15.97
N GLY A 57 8.98 -17.64 -16.27
CA GLY A 57 10.30 -17.23 -16.76
C GLY A 57 11.05 -16.40 -15.72
N ASP A 58 11.34 -15.14 -16.07
CA ASP A 58 12.04 -14.21 -15.17
C ASP A 58 11.12 -13.61 -14.08
N GLY A 59 9.80 -13.78 -14.22
CA GLY A 59 8.82 -13.27 -13.28
C GLY A 59 8.74 -11.74 -13.21
N ILE A 60 8.39 -11.24 -12.03
CA ILE A 60 8.22 -9.80 -11.76
C ILE A 60 9.27 -9.26 -10.80
N TYR A 61 9.63 -8.00 -10.99
CA TYR A 61 10.61 -7.28 -10.20
C TYR A 61 9.96 -6.06 -9.53
N LEU A 62 10.13 -5.93 -8.23
CA LEU A 62 9.94 -4.67 -7.51
C LEU A 62 11.28 -3.98 -7.35
N ILE A 63 11.34 -2.69 -7.70
CA ILE A 63 12.52 -1.83 -7.49
C ILE A 63 12.12 -0.70 -6.56
N ASN A 64 12.79 -0.62 -5.40
CA ASN A 64 12.54 0.38 -4.37
C ASN A 64 13.84 0.99 -3.83
N GLY A 65 14.25 2.13 -4.39
CA GLY A 65 15.59 2.66 -4.22
C GLY A 65 16.61 1.62 -4.67
N GLN A 66 17.52 1.26 -3.78
CA GLN A 66 18.51 0.19 -4.01
C GLN A 66 17.96 -1.21 -3.76
N ARG A 67 16.75 -1.34 -3.20
CA ARG A 67 16.17 -2.63 -2.86
C ARG A 67 15.49 -3.23 -4.09
N VAL A 68 15.79 -4.49 -4.36
CA VAL A 68 15.22 -5.23 -5.48
C VAL A 68 14.68 -6.55 -4.95
N ALA A 69 13.42 -6.85 -5.27
CA ALA A 69 12.82 -8.15 -5.05
C ALA A 69 12.33 -8.72 -6.37
N ASN A 70 12.60 -9.99 -6.61
CA ASN A 70 12.15 -10.73 -7.78
C ASN A 70 11.34 -11.94 -7.35
N LEU A 71 10.12 -12.06 -7.86
CA LEU A 71 9.22 -13.18 -7.60
C LEU A 71 8.90 -13.89 -8.92
N ARG A 72 9.13 -15.19 -8.94
CA ARG A 72 8.84 -16.05 -10.09
C ARG A 72 8.21 -17.38 -9.67
N ALA A 73 7.43 -17.95 -10.57
CA ALA A 73 6.81 -19.25 -10.47
C ALA A 73 7.63 -20.31 -11.23
N SER A 74 7.54 -21.56 -10.80
CA SER A 74 8.04 -22.71 -11.58
C SER A 74 7.36 -22.76 -12.95
N ASP A 75 8.03 -23.33 -13.96
CA ASP A 75 7.45 -23.46 -15.30
C ASP A 75 6.30 -24.47 -15.36
N GLN A 76 6.33 -25.46 -14.49
CA GLN A 76 5.32 -26.52 -14.41
C GLN A 76 4.54 -26.43 -13.10
N ALA A 77 3.25 -26.75 -13.17
CA ALA A 77 2.40 -26.91 -12.02
C ALA A 77 2.71 -28.23 -11.30
N GLY A 78 2.72 -28.20 -9.98
CA GLY A 78 2.66 -29.38 -9.12
C GLY A 78 1.22 -29.85 -8.88
N PRO A 79 1.03 -30.76 -7.91
CA PRO A 79 -0.28 -31.22 -7.49
C PRO A 79 -1.24 -30.07 -7.18
N GLU A 80 -2.53 -30.24 -7.50
CA GLU A 80 -3.58 -29.23 -7.30
C GLU A 80 -3.34 -27.90 -8.02
N ASN A 81 -2.63 -27.93 -9.15
CA ASN A 81 -2.32 -26.74 -9.95
C ASN A 81 -1.48 -25.69 -9.17
N ARG A 82 -0.62 -26.16 -8.25
CA ARG A 82 0.24 -25.32 -7.42
C ARG A 82 1.58 -25.09 -8.09
N TYR A 83 1.91 -23.84 -8.37
CA TYR A 83 3.22 -23.44 -8.87
C TYR A 83 4.11 -23.07 -7.68
N THR A 84 5.31 -23.64 -7.61
CA THR A 84 6.28 -23.28 -6.57
C THR A 84 6.78 -21.87 -6.84
N LEU A 85 6.78 -21.02 -5.82
CA LEU A 85 7.30 -19.66 -5.90
C LEU A 85 8.73 -19.59 -5.38
N THR A 86 9.56 -18.85 -6.10
CA THR A 86 10.88 -18.42 -5.64
C THR A 86 10.90 -16.91 -5.59
N GLU A 87 11.23 -16.36 -4.42
CA GLU A 87 11.44 -14.93 -4.24
C GLU A 87 12.88 -14.66 -3.81
N THR A 88 13.60 -13.88 -4.60
CA THR A 88 14.96 -13.40 -4.30
C THR A 88 14.92 -11.92 -4.00
N THR A 89 15.71 -11.46 -3.03
CA THR A 89 15.78 -10.04 -2.66
C THR A 89 17.12 -9.71 -2.04
N ASN A 90 17.60 -8.48 -2.25
CA ASN A 90 18.78 -7.95 -1.58
C ASN A 90 18.47 -7.28 -0.23
N ASP A 91 17.20 -7.24 0.18
CA ASP A 91 16.75 -6.75 1.48
C ASP A 91 15.67 -7.68 2.04
N ALA A 92 15.92 -8.26 3.21
CA ALA A 92 15.02 -9.26 3.82
C ALA A 92 13.61 -8.71 4.15
N LYS A 93 13.43 -7.39 4.19
CA LYS A 93 12.14 -6.71 4.46
C LYS A 93 11.41 -6.31 3.18
N THR A 94 12.00 -6.51 2.01
CA THR A 94 11.41 -6.14 0.72
C THR A 94 10.96 -7.39 -0.01
N GLY A 95 9.63 -7.56 -0.11
CA GLY A 95 8.98 -8.57 -0.94
C GLY A 95 8.35 -7.95 -2.19
N ALA A 96 8.18 -8.75 -3.23
CA ALA A 96 7.68 -8.31 -4.53
C ALA A 96 6.19 -7.95 -4.53
N VAL A 97 5.39 -8.35 -3.53
CA VAL A 97 3.92 -8.18 -3.55
C VAL A 97 3.31 -7.67 -2.24
N HIS A 98 4.07 -7.65 -1.14
CA HIS A 98 3.56 -7.36 0.21
C HIS A 98 4.37 -6.29 0.97
N SER A 99 5.28 -5.59 0.29
CA SER A 99 6.24 -4.68 0.94
C SER A 99 5.66 -3.33 1.39
N ASN A 100 4.40 -3.04 1.06
CA ASN A 100 3.75 -1.77 1.34
C ASN A 100 2.80 -1.79 2.55
N ILE A 101 2.53 -2.96 3.14
CA ILE A 101 1.72 -3.06 4.37
C ILE A 101 2.62 -3.20 5.60
N ASP A 102 2.22 -2.61 6.72
CA ASP A 102 2.91 -2.82 8.00
C ASP A 102 2.40 -4.12 8.64
N ALA A 103 2.93 -5.24 8.14
CA ALA A 103 2.59 -6.59 8.60
C ALA A 103 3.85 -7.44 8.81
N GLY A 104 4.14 -7.76 10.07
CA GLY A 104 5.20 -8.71 10.44
C GLY A 104 4.67 -10.13 10.61
N ASN A 105 3.53 -10.26 11.29
CA ASN A 105 2.93 -11.55 11.60
C ASN A 105 1.42 -11.52 11.31
N PHE A 106 0.87 -12.61 10.83
CA PHE A 106 -0.57 -12.87 10.90
C PHE A 106 -0.87 -13.77 12.09
N VAL A 107 -2.07 -13.66 12.66
CA VAL A 107 -2.49 -14.44 13.82
C VAL A 107 -3.64 -15.35 13.44
N LEU A 108 -3.43 -16.65 13.60
CA LEU A 108 -4.40 -17.69 13.25
C LEU A 108 -4.49 -18.72 14.36
N ASN A 109 -5.68 -19.00 14.86
CA ASN A 109 -5.93 -19.89 15.99
C ASN A 109 -5.03 -19.55 17.21
N GLY A 110 -4.88 -18.25 17.47
CA GLY A 110 -4.03 -17.67 18.51
C GLY A 110 -2.52 -17.79 18.28
N GLU A 111 -2.09 -18.35 17.16
CA GLU A 111 -0.68 -18.52 16.80
C GLU A 111 -0.19 -17.36 15.94
N ARG A 112 0.87 -16.69 16.38
CA ARG A 112 1.58 -15.68 15.59
C ARG A 112 2.46 -16.38 14.57
N ARG A 113 2.28 -16.04 13.30
CA ARG A 113 3.03 -16.61 12.19
C ARG A 113 3.67 -15.49 11.39
N PRO A 114 4.97 -15.56 11.12
CA PRO A 114 5.60 -14.58 10.26
C PRO A 114 4.95 -14.65 8.89
N VAL A 115 4.63 -13.49 8.30
CA VAL A 115 4.08 -13.43 6.94
C VAL A 115 5.07 -14.09 5.97
N GLY A 116 6.37 -13.82 6.14
CA GLY A 116 7.43 -14.45 5.36
C GLY A 116 7.28 -14.22 3.86
N ARG A 117 7.75 -15.17 3.05
CA ARG A 117 7.62 -15.16 1.59
C ARG A 117 6.56 -16.16 1.14
N PRO A 118 5.83 -15.91 0.04
CA PRO A 118 4.87 -16.87 -0.46
C PRO A 118 5.58 -18.11 -1.02
N ASN A 119 5.03 -19.30 -0.76
CA ASN A 119 5.59 -20.58 -1.18
C ASN A 119 4.97 -21.08 -2.49
N PHE A 120 3.68 -20.82 -2.70
CA PHE A 120 2.95 -21.31 -3.87
C PHE A 120 2.06 -20.24 -4.46
N ALA A 121 1.90 -20.32 -5.78
CA ALA A 121 0.88 -19.62 -6.55
C ALA A 121 -0.13 -20.62 -7.10
N ILE A 122 -1.42 -20.29 -7.00
CA ILE A 122 -2.50 -21.06 -7.62
C ILE A 122 -3.28 -20.10 -8.53
N PRO A 123 -3.26 -20.28 -9.86
CA PRO A 123 -4.04 -19.44 -10.76
C PRO A 123 -5.54 -19.69 -10.58
N ALA A 124 -6.31 -18.62 -10.71
CA ALA A 124 -7.75 -18.63 -10.81
C ALA A 124 -8.20 -18.38 -12.26
N ASN A 125 -9.45 -18.74 -12.57
CA ASN A 125 -10.01 -18.58 -13.91
C ASN A 125 -10.21 -17.12 -14.34
N ASP A 126 -10.23 -16.18 -13.39
CA ASP A 126 -10.44 -14.75 -13.61
C ASP A 126 -9.12 -13.97 -13.81
N GLY A 127 -7.98 -14.66 -13.91
CA GLY A 127 -6.65 -14.05 -14.01
C GLY A 127 -6.08 -13.59 -12.68
N THR A 128 -6.75 -13.85 -11.55
CA THR A 128 -6.17 -13.71 -10.20
C THR A 128 -5.20 -14.85 -9.92
N VAL A 129 -4.18 -14.60 -9.11
CA VAL A 129 -3.28 -15.63 -8.57
C VAL A 129 -3.40 -15.65 -7.05
N TYR A 130 -3.73 -16.80 -6.46
CA TYR A 130 -3.69 -16.97 -5.02
C TYR A 130 -2.27 -17.23 -4.57
N LEU A 131 -1.72 -16.35 -3.76
CA LEU A 131 -0.44 -16.53 -3.10
C LEU A 131 -0.65 -17.18 -1.74
N ILE A 132 0.10 -18.25 -1.50
CA ILE A 132 0.01 -19.07 -0.30
C ILE A 132 1.26 -18.85 0.54
N PHE A 133 1.10 -18.27 1.72
CA PHE A 133 2.16 -18.00 2.68
C PHE A 133 2.14 -19.08 3.77
N SER A 134 3.20 -19.90 3.82
CA SER A 134 3.56 -21.03 4.70
C SER A 134 2.56 -21.64 5.73
N GLY A 135 2.66 -22.95 5.93
CA GLY A 135 2.11 -23.68 7.08
C GLY A 135 0.91 -24.59 6.80
N GLN A 136 0.52 -25.42 7.79
CA GLN A 136 -0.67 -26.30 7.72
C GLN A 136 -1.99 -25.54 7.56
N ASN A 137 -2.04 -24.27 7.98
CA ASN A 137 -3.15 -23.35 7.73
C ASN A 137 -2.57 -22.03 7.18
N PRO A 138 -2.36 -21.92 5.87
CA PRO A 138 -1.61 -20.81 5.28
C PRO A 138 -2.44 -19.54 5.21
N LEU A 139 -1.77 -18.39 5.23
CA LEU A 139 -2.38 -17.14 4.79
C LEU A 139 -2.53 -17.19 3.27
N ARG A 140 -3.73 -16.88 2.78
CA ARG A 140 -4.07 -16.85 1.36
C ARG A 140 -4.41 -15.42 0.95
N VAL A 141 -3.71 -14.92 -0.04
CA VAL A 141 -3.95 -13.57 -0.60
C VAL A 141 -4.20 -13.73 -2.09
N ALA A 142 -5.34 -13.23 -2.58
CA ALA A 142 -5.57 -13.08 -4.01
C ALA A 142 -4.79 -11.89 -4.53
N VAL A 143 -4.01 -12.08 -5.58
CA VAL A 143 -3.26 -11.02 -6.25
C VAL A 143 -3.70 -10.89 -7.68
N THR A 144 -4.05 -9.67 -8.08
CA THR A 144 -4.29 -9.31 -9.47
C THR A 144 -3.12 -8.44 -9.96
N LEU A 145 -2.52 -8.83 -11.09
CA LEU A 145 -1.43 -8.09 -11.74
C LEU A 145 -1.98 -7.36 -12.96
N GLN A 146 -2.25 -6.07 -12.85
CA GLN A 146 -2.71 -5.28 -13.99
C GLN A 146 -1.50 -4.92 -14.86
N ALA A 147 -1.39 -5.57 -16.01
CA ALA A 147 -0.25 -5.42 -16.92
C ALA A 147 -0.45 -4.25 -17.90
N PHE A 148 0.61 -3.50 -18.16
CA PHE A 148 0.64 -2.42 -19.12
C PHE A 148 1.89 -2.49 -19.99
N ASP A 149 1.71 -2.37 -21.31
CA ASP A 149 2.80 -2.09 -22.24
C ASP A 149 3.24 -0.65 -22.03
N VAL A 150 4.51 -0.51 -21.65
CA VAL A 150 5.14 0.77 -21.35
C VAL A 150 6.30 1.08 -22.30
N ALA A 151 6.51 0.28 -23.35
CA ALA A 151 7.59 0.48 -24.31
C ALA A 151 7.54 1.91 -24.90
N GLY A 152 8.70 2.57 -24.95
CA GLY A 152 8.86 3.93 -25.42
C GLY A 152 8.37 5.03 -24.47
N GLN A 153 7.77 4.69 -23.33
CA GLN A 153 7.34 5.67 -22.34
C GLN A 153 8.48 6.07 -21.41
N HIS A 154 8.45 7.30 -20.90
CA HIS A 154 9.39 7.75 -19.89
C HIS A 154 9.28 6.91 -18.61
N MET A 155 10.42 6.58 -18.00
CA MET A 155 10.46 5.75 -16.79
C MET A 155 10.00 6.50 -15.53
N GLN A 156 10.29 7.81 -15.46
CA GLN A 156 10.07 8.65 -14.28
C GLN A 156 8.65 8.52 -13.68
N PRO A 157 7.55 8.56 -14.46
CA PRO A 157 6.19 8.49 -13.92
C PRO A 157 5.83 7.13 -13.27
N PHE A 158 6.59 6.06 -13.54
CA PHE A 158 6.34 4.72 -13.01
C PHE A 158 7.08 4.46 -11.69
N LEU A 159 7.99 5.35 -11.30
CA LEU A 159 8.71 5.28 -10.03
C LEU A 159 7.89 5.95 -8.93
N ARG A 160 6.93 5.20 -8.39
CA ARG A 160 5.95 5.66 -7.40
C ARG A 160 6.18 5.10 -6.01
N THR A 161 5.88 5.89 -4.97
CA THR A 161 5.77 5.44 -3.58
C THR A 161 4.48 4.63 -3.40
N PRO A 162 4.33 3.89 -2.28
CA PRO A 162 3.06 3.26 -1.93
C PRO A 162 1.87 4.22 -1.91
N ASP A 163 2.08 5.50 -1.59
CA ASP A 163 1.03 6.53 -1.53
C ASP A 163 0.83 7.29 -2.85
N ASN A 164 1.34 6.76 -3.97
CA ASN A 164 1.21 7.31 -5.33
C ASN A 164 2.01 8.60 -5.63
N TYR A 165 2.88 9.02 -4.72
CA TYR A 165 3.82 10.12 -5.00
C TYR A 165 4.99 9.64 -5.88
N LEU A 166 5.64 10.55 -6.60
CA LEU A 166 6.91 10.22 -7.24
C LEU A 166 7.97 9.93 -6.19
N LYS A 167 8.77 8.88 -6.41
CA LYS A 167 9.92 8.62 -5.57
C LYS A 167 10.98 9.69 -5.76
N GLN A 168 11.79 9.93 -4.73
CA GLN A 168 12.93 10.83 -4.82
C GLN A 168 13.91 10.38 -5.92
N GLU A 169 14.13 9.08 -6.10
CA GLU A 169 15.00 8.58 -7.16
C GLU A 169 14.42 8.74 -8.58
N ALA A 170 13.14 9.08 -8.73
CA ALA A 170 12.53 9.30 -10.04
C ALA A 170 13.20 10.46 -10.80
N ALA A 171 13.78 11.43 -10.10
CA ALA A 171 14.57 12.49 -10.74
C ALA A 171 15.86 11.95 -11.39
N LYS A 172 16.42 10.83 -10.90
CA LYS A 172 17.70 10.28 -11.38
C LYS A 172 17.57 9.61 -12.75
N VAL A 173 16.40 9.05 -13.07
CA VAL A 173 16.19 8.41 -14.37
C VAL A 173 16.04 9.41 -15.51
N GLY A 174 15.81 10.70 -15.21
CA GLY A 174 15.72 11.77 -16.20
C GLY A 174 14.75 11.45 -17.34
N SER A 175 15.21 11.65 -18.58
CA SER A 175 14.44 11.39 -19.80
C SER A 175 14.50 9.94 -20.28
N ALA A 176 15.04 9.00 -19.50
CA ALA A 176 15.14 7.60 -19.91
C ALA A 176 13.77 7.01 -20.24
N VAL A 177 13.74 6.17 -21.27
CA VAL A 177 12.52 5.52 -21.77
C VAL A 177 12.63 4.01 -21.69
N PHE A 178 11.49 3.34 -21.50
CA PHE A 178 11.44 1.89 -21.49
C PHE A 178 11.76 1.29 -22.87
N PRO A 179 12.52 0.18 -22.93
CA PRO A 179 12.84 -0.51 -24.18
C PRO A 179 11.62 -1.27 -24.74
N PRO A 180 11.71 -1.77 -26.00
CA PRO A 180 10.71 -2.70 -26.55
C PRO A 180 10.49 -3.92 -25.65
N GLY A 181 9.24 -4.35 -25.53
CA GLY A 181 8.84 -5.50 -24.69
C GLY A 181 8.79 -5.20 -23.18
N ALA A 182 8.95 -3.95 -22.77
CA ALA A 182 8.83 -3.52 -21.38
C ALA A 182 7.36 -3.56 -20.92
N VAL A 183 7.13 -4.23 -19.79
CA VAL A 183 5.82 -4.33 -19.15
C VAL A 183 5.93 -3.87 -17.70
N ALA A 184 4.98 -3.02 -17.29
CA ALA A 184 4.79 -2.62 -15.91
C ALA A 184 3.49 -3.19 -15.35
N TYR A 185 3.49 -3.56 -14.08
CA TYR A 185 2.36 -4.19 -13.40
C TYR A 185 1.95 -3.38 -12.18
N LEU A 186 0.66 -3.06 -12.06
CA LEU A 186 0.06 -2.63 -10.79
C LEU A 186 -0.46 -3.84 -10.03
N VAL A 187 -0.24 -3.85 -8.72
CA VAL A 187 -0.58 -4.98 -7.86
C VAL A 187 -1.79 -4.62 -7.01
N VAL A 188 -2.82 -5.47 -7.07
CA VAL A 188 -3.95 -5.42 -6.15
C VAL A 188 -3.96 -6.70 -5.33
N ALA A 189 -3.72 -6.58 -4.04
CA ALA A 189 -3.83 -7.68 -3.09
C ALA A 189 -5.23 -7.67 -2.46
N ARG A 190 -5.83 -8.85 -2.30
CA ARG A 190 -7.14 -9.02 -1.69
C ARG A 190 -7.10 -10.16 -0.67
N PHE A 191 -7.55 -9.86 0.54
CA PHE A 191 -7.72 -10.87 1.58
C PHE A 191 -8.91 -11.78 1.25
N ILE A 192 -8.72 -13.08 1.37
CA ILE A 192 -9.77 -14.08 1.10
C ILE A 192 -10.57 -14.39 2.36
N ASP A 193 -9.89 -14.41 3.49
CA ASP A 193 -10.45 -14.67 4.81
C ASP A 193 -10.29 -13.41 5.68
N ASP A 194 -11.02 -13.35 6.80
CA ASP A 194 -10.73 -12.38 7.85
C ASP A 194 -9.38 -12.72 8.50
N VAL A 195 -8.47 -11.74 8.56
CA VAL A 195 -7.10 -11.94 9.05
C VAL A 195 -6.74 -10.86 10.05
N LEU A 196 -6.23 -11.30 11.21
CA LEU A 196 -5.57 -10.42 12.17
C LEU A 196 -4.08 -10.34 11.85
N MET A 197 -3.56 -9.11 11.75
CA MET A 197 -2.16 -8.84 11.48
C MET A 197 -1.54 -7.99 12.58
N LEU A 198 -0.33 -8.36 12.96
CA LEU A 198 0.54 -7.60 13.84
C LEU A 198 1.60 -6.88 13.01
N PRO A 199 1.96 -5.64 13.38
CA PRO A 199 2.97 -4.85 12.68
C PRO A 199 4.35 -5.50 12.75
N ALA A 200 5.27 -5.08 11.89
CA ALA A 200 6.64 -5.59 11.90
C ALA A 200 7.39 -5.24 13.21
N ARG A 201 7.00 -4.13 13.84
CA ARG A 201 7.45 -3.73 15.18
C ARG A 201 6.30 -3.85 16.16
N GLU A 202 6.22 -5.01 16.80
CA GLU A 202 5.19 -5.26 17.80
C GLU A 202 5.43 -4.43 19.07
N SER A 203 4.34 -3.87 19.60
CA SER A 203 4.28 -3.32 20.96
C SER A 203 3.38 -4.21 21.82
N PHE A 204 3.50 -4.05 23.14
CA PHE A 204 2.65 -4.74 24.11
C PHE A 204 1.81 -3.71 24.86
N THR A 205 0.55 -4.04 25.13
CA THR A 205 -0.34 -3.15 25.92
C THR A 205 -0.16 -3.33 27.43
N GLY A 206 0.55 -4.38 27.85
CA GLY A 206 0.71 -4.77 29.25
C GLY A 206 -0.47 -5.58 29.81
N ALA A 207 -1.52 -5.81 29.02
CA ALA A 207 -2.65 -6.66 29.40
C ALA A 207 -2.44 -8.10 28.95
N SER A 208 -2.78 -9.07 29.80
CA SER A 208 -2.67 -10.50 29.50
C SER A 208 -3.81 -11.03 28.62
N ASN A 209 -4.96 -10.36 28.64
CA ASN A 209 -6.13 -10.69 27.83
C ASN A 209 -6.95 -9.43 27.47
N THR A 210 -7.84 -9.58 26.49
CA THR A 210 -8.75 -8.53 25.98
C THR A 210 -9.61 -7.88 27.06
N GLY A 211 -10.16 -8.65 28.01
CA GLY A 211 -10.91 -8.10 29.14
C GLY A 211 -10.07 -7.23 30.07
N GLN A 212 -8.85 -7.65 30.39
CA GLN A 212 -7.90 -6.85 31.17
C GLN A 212 -7.49 -5.58 30.39
N PHE A 213 -7.31 -5.69 29.07
CA PHE A 213 -6.99 -4.54 28.24
C PHE A 213 -8.10 -3.46 28.33
N VAL A 214 -9.35 -3.83 28.08
CA VAL A 214 -10.50 -2.92 28.23
C VAL A 214 -10.61 -2.39 29.67
N GLY A 215 -10.39 -3.25 30.67
CA GLY A 215 -10.44 -2.87 32.09
C GLY A 215 -9.34 -1.88 32.50
N ASN A 216 -8.12 -2.02 31.96
CA ASN A 216 -6.99 -1.12 32.26
C ASN A 216 -7.24 0.30 31.71
N PHE A 217 -7.79 0.38 30.50
CA PHE A 217 -7.98 1.64 29.76
C PHE A 217 -9.42 2.16 29.81
N SER A 218 -10.25 1.69 30.77
CA SER A 218 -11.59 2.23 31.04
C SER A 218 -11.66 3.19 32.23
N LYS A 219 -10.51 3.47 32.84
CA LYS A 219 -10.39 4.33 34.03
C LYS A 219 -9.77 5.69 33.66
N GLN A 220 -8.84 6.20 34.47
CA GLN A 220 -8.21 7.51 34.23
C GLN A 220 -7.05 7.46 33.23
N ILE A 221 -6.41 6.29 33.04
CA ILE A 221 -5.23 6.17 32.18
C ILE A 221 -5.69 5.82 30.76
N PRO A 222 -5.48 6.70 29.77
CA PRO A 222 -5.82 6.42 28.38
C PRO A 222 -4.80 5.52 27.68
N TYR A 223 -5.21 4.94 26.57
CA TYR A 223 -4.33 4.32 25.59
C TYR A 223 -4.08 5.27 24.42
N CYS A 224 -2.82 5.61 24.14
CA CYS A 224 -2.50 6.49 23.01
C CYS A 224 -2.42 5.67 21.73
N LEU A 225 -3.19 6.06 20.73
CA LEU A 225 -3.15 5.41 19.43
C LEU A 225 -1.86 5.80 18.70
N ALA A 226 -1.30 4.85 17.95
CA ALA A 226 -0.27 5.18 16.98
C ALA A 226 -0.87 6.09 15.89
N TYR A 227 -0.06 6.92 15.26
CA TYR A 227 -0.49 7.79 14.17
C TYR A 227 0.64 8.03 13.16
N GLU A 228 0.29 8.41 11.94
CA GLU A 228 1.25 8.88 10.94
C GLU A 228 1.60 10.35 11.19
N ASP A 229 2.88 10.61 11.47
CA ASP A 229 3.40 11.98 11.66
C ASP A 229 3.32 12.77 10.36
N ARG A 230 2.47 13.80 10.35
CA ARG A 230 2.21 14.68 9.22
C ARG A 230 1.65 16.02 9.70
N LYS A 231 1.75 17.04 8.85
CA LYS A 231 1.12 18.35 9.13
C LYS A 231 -0.39 18.16 9.29
N GLY A 232 -0.91 18.55 10.46
CA GLY A 232 -2.34 18.43 10.80
C GLY A 232 -2.75 17.09 11.40
N ALA A 233 -1.81 16.19 11.70
CA ALA A 233 -2.09 14.98 12.47
C ALA A 233 -2.73 15.31 13.82
N LYS A 234 -3.65 14.44 14.25
CA LYS A 234 -4.33 14.54 15.55
C LYS A 234 -4.04 13.31 16.38
N PRO A 235 -3.00 13.32 17.23
CA PRO A 235 -2.73 12.19 18.09
C PRO A 235 -3.85 12.03 19.12
N TYR A 236 -4.41 10.82 19.22
CA TYR A 236 -5.53 10.54 20.13
C TYR A 236 -5.12 9.73 21.36
N ALA A 237 -5.63 10.15 22.51
CA ALA A 237 -5.67 9.39 23.74
C ALA A 237 -7.08 8.78 23.89
N MET A 238 -7.17 7.46 23.95
CA MET A 238 -8.42 6.71 23.94
C MET A 238 -8.78 6.16 25.33
N LEU A 239 -10.04 6.30 25.71
CA LEU A 239 -10.61 5.65 26.90
C LEU A 239 -11.80 4.77 26.52
N PHE A 240 -11.87 3.56 27.08
CA PHE A 240 -13.06 2.73 26.99
C PHE A 240 -14.12 3.26 27.94
N LYS A 241 -15.33 3.57 27.45
CA LYS A 241 -16.46 3.78 28.36
C LYS A 241 -16.81 2.46 29.03
N SER A 242 -17.23 2.53 30.29
CA SER A 242 -17.82 1.38 30.97
C SER A 242 -18.99 0.85 30.15
N GLY A 243 -18.83 -0.32 29.54
CA GLY A 243 -19.76 -0.91 28.60
C GLY A 243 -19.99 -2.40 28.88
N ALA A 244 -20.88 -3.02 28.11
CA ALA A 244 -21.17 -4.45 28.20
C ALA A 244 -19.89 -5.29 27.99
N THR A 245 -19.90 -6.53 28.49
CA THR A 245 -18.71 -7.41 28.58
C THR A 245 -17.95 -7.66 27.28
N LYS A 246 -18.56 -7.42 26.09
CA LYS A 246 -17.94 -7.69 24.78
C LYS A 246 -18.12 -6.58 23.75
N LYS A 247 -18.79 -5.48 24.08
CA LYS A 247 -18.96 -4.34 23.18
C LYS A 247 -19.28 -3.07 23.96
N GLY A 248 -18.87 -1.94 23.43
CA GLY A 248 -19.15 -0.65 24.05
C GLY A 248 -18.62 0.49 23.19
N SER A 249 -18.49 1.67 23.80
CA SER A 249 -17.92 2.83 23.13
C SER A 249 -16.56 3.21 23.69
N VAL A 250 -15.82 3.99 22.89
CA VAL A 250 -14.54 4.59 23.27
C VAL A 250 -14.61 6.10 23.07
N GLU A 251 -14.06 6.85 24.01
CA GLU A 251 -13.88 8.31 23.86
C GLU A 251 -12.48 8.61 23.36
N LEU A 252 -12.38 9.52 22.40
CA LEU A 252 -11.13 10.04 21.89
C LEU A 252 -10.90 11.44 22.42
N PHE A 253 -9.75 11.65 23.05
CA PHE A 253 -9.26 12.94 23.52
C PHE A 253 -8.02 13.32 22.72
N ALA A 254 -7.68 14.62 22.70
CA ALA A 254 -6.35 15.03 22.26
C ALA A 254 -5.29 14.35 23.16
N ALA A 255 -4.26 13.77 22.57
CA ALA A 255 -3.12 13.26 23.34
C ALA A 255 -2.22 14.41 23.77
N LYS A 256 -1.76 14.37 25.01
CA LYS A 256 -0.81 15.35 25.55
C LYS A 256 0.56 15.18 24.90
N THR A 257 1.12 16.25 24.36
CA THR A 257 2.43 16.24 23.71
C THR A 257 3.57 16.51 24.69
N GLY A 258 4.77 16.02 24.37
CA GLY A 258 5.98 16.31 25.17
C GLY A 258 6.11 15.50 26.46
N THR A 259 5.27 14.46 26.64
CA THR A 259 5.33 13.54 27.79
C THR A 259 5.81 12.16 27.36
N LEU A 260 6.47 11.45 28.27
CA LEU A 260 6.90 10.06 28.05
C LEU A 260 5.76 9.05 28.16
N PHE A 261 4.73 9.38 28.95
CA PHE A 261 3.56 8.54 29.17
C PHE A 261 2.34 9.12 28.46
N CYS A 262 1.44 8.22 28.06
CA CYS A 262 0.17 8.60 27.47
C CYS A 262 -0.71 9.32 28.49
N ASP A 263 -1.20 10.49 28.11
CA ASP A 263 -2.15 11.29 28.88
C ASP A 263 -3.03 12.07 27.90
N ARG A 264 -4.18 12.54 28.38
CA ARG A 264 -5.11 13.36 27.60
C ARG A 264 -4.88 14.85 27.85
N ASP A 265 -4.97 15.64 26.79
CA ASP A 265 -4.95 17.10 26.85
C ASP A 265 -6.36 17.64 27.09
N GLY A 266 -6.75 17.67 28.37
CA GLY A 266 -8.05 18.16 28.82
C GLY A 266 -9.13 17.07 29.01
N ALA A 267 -10.31 17.52 29.44
CA ALA A 267 -11.42 16.63 29.84
C ALA A 267 -12.51 16.47 28.77
N LYS A 268 -12.43 17.21 27.65
CA LYS A 268 -13.44 17.18 26.60
C LYS A 268 -13.06 16.14 25.55
N ALA A 269 -13.93 15.15 25.32
CA ALA A 269 -13.78 14.23 24.21
C ALA A 269 -13.94 15.00 22.87
N LEU A 270 -13.03 14.73 21.94
CA LEU A 270 -13.09 15.21 20.57
C LEU A 270 -14.12 14.42 19.76
N ASP A 271 -14.16 13.11 19.96
CA ASP A 271 -14.99 12.16 19.22
C ASP A 271 -15.27 10.88 20.03
N GLU A 272 -16.21 10.07 19.53
CA GLU A 272 -16.57 8.78 20.10
C GLU A 272 -16.56 7.68 19.02
N GLY A 273 -15.99 6.53 19.36
CA GLY A 273 -15.98 5.32 18.54
C GLY A 273 -16.68 4.16 19.23
N VAL A 274 -16.65 2.99 18.59
CA VAL A 274 -17.21 1.73 19.10
C VAL A 274 -16.12 0.68 19.15
N TRP A 275 -16.19 -0.19 20.15
CA TRP A 275 -15.35 -1.37 20.24
C TRP A 275 -16.20 -2.64 20.35
N GLU A 276 -15.67 -3.73 19.82
CA GLU A 276 -16.26 -5.07 19.94
C GLU A 276 -15.17 -6.11 20.15
N GLU A 277 -15.35 -7.00 21.12
CA GLU A 277 -14.54 -8.21 21.25
C GLU A 277 -15.08 -9.27 20.28
N GLN A 278 -14.23 -9.65 19.33
CA GLN A 278 -14.53 -10.64 18.31
C GLN A 278 -13.55 -11.81 18.37
N THR A 279 -13.99 -12.98 17.93
CA THR A 279 -13.11 -14.13 17.69
C THR A 279 -12.93 -14.28 16.19
N ILE A 280 -11.78 -13.86 15.66
CA ILE A 280 -11.42 -13.97 14.24
C ILE A 280 -10.47 -15.14 14.07
N ALA A 281 -10.87 -16.10 13.25
CA ALA A 281 -10.10 -17.30 12.93
C ALA A 281 -9.46 -17.96 14.17
N GLY A 282 -10.29 -18.15 15.22
CA GLY A 282 -9.88 -18.78 16.49
C GLY A 282 -9.08 -17.88 17.45
N THR A 283 -8.93 -16.58 17.17
CA THR A 283 -8.17 -15.63 17.99
C THR A 283 -9.08 -14.51 18.50
N ARG A 284 -9.03 -14.20 19.81
CA ARG A 284 -9.76 -13.06 20.37
C ARG A 284 -9.07 -11.74 20.03
N ALA A 285 -9.85 -10.72 19.71
CA ALA A 285 -9.37 -9.36 19.53
C ALA A 285 -10.45 -8.33 19.89
N VAL A 286 -10.03 -7.18 20.41
CA VAL A 286 -10.88 -5.98 20.51
C VAL A 286 -10.71 -5.16 19.25
N VAL A 287 -11.74 -5.08 18.41
CA VAL A 287 -11.73 -4.33 17.15
C VAL A 287 -12.40 -2.98 17.37
N LEU A 288 -11.77 -1.91 16.90
CA LEU A 288 -12.33 -0.57 16.99
C LEU A 288 -12.95 -0.14 15.66
N SER A 289 -13.95 0.74 15.75
CA SER A 289 -14.57 1.42 14.62
C SER A 289 -14.84 2.87 14.99
N PHE A 290 -14.39 3.78 14.14
CA PHE A 290 -14.50 5.21 14.36
C PHE A 290 -15.43 5.86 13.32
N PRO A 291 -16.07 6.99 13.63
CA PRO A 291 -16.87 7.74 12.68
C PRO A 291 -15.99 8.39 11.60
N ALA A 292 -16.59 8.77 10.47
CA ALA A 292 -15.87 9.23 9.29
C ALA A 292 -15.03 10.52 9.47
N ASN A 293 -15.28 11.29 10.53
CA ASN A 293 -14.53 12.49 10.86
C ASN A 293 -13.23 12.21 11.63
N VAL A 294 -13.02 10.98 12.12
CA VAL A 294 -11.74 10.52 12.67
C VAL A 294 -10.91 9.98 11.50
N ASP A 295 -9.80 10.64 11.21
CA ASP A 295 -8.89 10.23 10.14
C ASP A 295 -8.21 8.89 10.51
N PRO A 296 -8.33 7.82 9.71
CA PRO A 296 -7.66 6.54 9.98
C PRO A 296 -6.16 6.65 10.24
N LEU A 297 -5.49 7.63 9.60
CA LEU A 297 -4.06 7.92 9.78
C LEU A 297 -3.70 8.34 11.20
N ASP A 298 -4.66 8.87 11.95
CA ASP A 298 -4.51 9.26 13.36
C ASP A 298 -4.79 8.11 14.33
N THR A 299 -5.08 6.91 13.80
CA THR A 299 -5.50 5.73 14.57
C THR A 299 -4.63 4.50 14.31
N GLY A 300 -3.46 4.65 13.68
CA GLY A 300 -2.50 3.57 13.47
C GLY A 300 -2.78 2.73 12.23
N VAL A 301 -3.71 3.17 11.36
CA VAL A 301 -3.93 2.62 10.03
C VAL A 301 -3.16 3.46 9.04
N THR A 302 -2.36 2.83 8.18
CA THR A 302 -1.59 3.59 7.19
C THR A 302 -2.46 4.05 6.05
N ASN A 303 -1.99 5.02 5.29
CA ASN A 303 -2.77 5.56 4.19
C ASN A 303 -3.12 4.53 3.10
N VAL A 304 -2.24 3.58 2.80
CA VAL A 304 -2.54 2.47 1.86
C VAL A 304 -3.55 1.44 2.40
N GLU A 305 -3.73 1.40 3.72
CA GLU A 305 -4.64 0.47 4.42
C GLU A 305 -5.97 1.13 4.82
N ARG A 306 -6.13 2.45 4.62
CA ARG A 306 -7.23 3.26 5.17
C ARG A 306 -8.65 2.77 4.89
N GLU A 307 -8.88 2.12 3.74
CA GLU A 307 -10.19 1.57 3.35
C GLU A 307 -10.34 0.07 3.66
N SER A 308 -9.29 -0.56 4.17
CA SER A 308 -9.13 -2.03 4.18
C SER A 308 -8.78 -2.62 5.53
N ALA A 309 -8.27 -1.81 6.46
CA ALA A 309 -7.90 -2.23 7.81
C ALA A 309 -8.74 -1.49 8.86
N LYS A 310 -9.03 -2.21 9.95
CA LYS A 310 -9.50 -1.63 11.21
C LYS A 310 -8.44 -1.87 12.27
N ILE A 311 -8.22 -0.92 13.16
CA ILE A 311 -7.32 -1.17 14.30
C ILE A 311 -7.92 -2.24 15.20
N ALA A 312 -7.08 -3.15 15.69
CA ALA A 312 -7.46 -4.25 16.55
C ALA A 312 -6.41 -4.48 17.64
N PHE A 313 -6.86 -4.91 18.82
CA PHE A 313 -6.00 -5.33 19.92
C PHE A 313 -6.11 -6.85 20.06
N ILE A 314 -5.10 -7.54 19.54
CA ILE A 314 -5.11 -8.98 19.30
C ILE A 314 -4.58 -9.69 20.54
N GLU A 315 -5.21 -10.79 20.93
CA GLU A 315 -4.78 -11.68 22.01
C GLU A 315 -4.30 -13.01 21.44
N PRO A 316 -3.01 -13.12 21.04
CA PRO A 316 -2.43 -14.42 20.71
C PRO A 316 -2.44 -15.34 21.93
N SER A 317 -2.94 -16.56 21.78
CA SER A 317 -2.95 -17.57 22.84
C SER A 317 -1.72 -18.48 22.83
N LYS A 318 -0.91 -18.45 21.75
CA LYS A 318 0.33 -19.21 21.64
C LYS A 318 1.57 -18.32 21.63
N GLY A 319 2.63 -18.78 22.28
CA GLY A 319 3.89 -18.05 22.43
C GLY A 319 3.82 -17.02 23.57
N THR A 320 4.61 -15.94 23.47
CA THR A 320 4.62 -14.87 24.48
C THR A 320 3.22 -14.29 24.69
N PRO A 321 2.69 -14.34 25.92
CA PRO A 321 1.35 -13.84 26.22
C PRO A 321 1.28 -12.32 26.08
N GLY A 322 0.06 -11.81 26.01
CA GLY A 322 -0.23 -10.38 26.06
C GLY A 322 -0.96 -9.86 24.82
N VAL A 323 -1.84 -8.89 25.07
CA VAL A 323 -2.59 -8.19 24.04
C VAL A 323 -1.66 -7.23 23.29
N ARG A 324 -1.76 -7.24 21.96
CA ARG A 324 -0.87 -6.50 21.06
C ARG A 324 -1.68 -5.63 20.11
N PRO A 325 -1.29 -4.37 19.89
CA PRO A 325 -1.88 -3.55 18.85
C PRO A 325 -1.56 -4.14 17.47
N GLY A 326 -2.57 -4.17 16.62
CA GLY A 326 -2.50 -4.68 15.26
C GLY A 326 -3.72 -4.24 14.46
N LYS A 327 -4.04 -4.98 13.41
CA LYS A 327 -5.08 -4.65 12.45
C LYS A 327 -5.93 -5.87 12.12
N LEU A 328 -7.22 -5.65 11.86
CA LEU A 328 -8.11 -6.59 11.23
C LEU A 328 -8.27 -6.21 9.76
N TYR A 329 -7.97 -7.16 8.88
CA TYR A 329 -8.36 -7.14 7.47
C TYR A 329 -9.54 -8.07 7.27
N GLN A 330 -10.65 -7.53 6.78
CA GLN A 330 -11.84 -8.34 6.51
C GLN A 330 -11.70 -9.06 5.17
N ALA A 331 -12.37 -10.19 5.02
CA ALA A 331 -12.50 -10.89 3.76
C ALA A 331 -13.00 -9.94 2.66
N GLY A 332 -12.31 -9.93 1.52
CA GLY A 332 -12.58 -9.02 0.42
C GLY A 332 -11.88 -7.65 0.49
N ALA A 333 -11.25 -7.29 1.62
CA ALA A 333 -10.47 -6.06 1.75
C ALA A 333 -9.34 -6.02 0.70
N LYS A 334 -9.16 -4.87 0.04
CA LYS A 334 -8.22 -4.69 -1.07
C LYS A 334 -7.13 -3.71 -0.70
N ILE A 335 -5.88 -4.14 -0.85
CA ILE A 335 -4.73 -3.27 -0.74
C ILE A 335 -4.25 -2.97 -2.15
N TYR A 336 -4.15 -1.68 -2.44
CA TYR A 336 -3.66 -1.16 -3.69
C TYR A 336 -2.21 -0.75 -3.51
N ASP A 337 -1.32 -1.35 -4.29
CA ASP A 337 0.08 -0.98 -4.31
C ASP A 337 0.40 -0.20 -5.57
N TYR A 338 0.74 1.08 -5.37
CA TYR A 338 1.06 2.03 -6.42
C TYR A 338 2.49 1.87 -6.94
N GLN A 339 3.33 1.10 -6.25
CA GLN A 339 4.67 0.80 -6.71
C GLN A 339 4.58 -0.18 -7.88
N TYR A 340 5.03 0.23 -9.06
CA TYR A 340 5.01 -0.67 -10.20
C TYR A 340 5.98 -1.83 -10.02
N ARG A 341 5.54 -3.01 -10.46
CA ARG A 341 6.41 -4.15 -10.72
C ARG A 341 6.76 -4.15 -12.21
N PHE A 342 7.87 -4.75 -12.57
CA PHE A 342 8.38 -4.73 -13.92
C PHE A 342 8.70 -6.15 -14.37
N ASN A 343 8.53 -6.44 -15.67
CA ASN A 343 9.17 -7.61 -16.25
C ASN A 343 10.69 -7.35 -16.41
N LYS A 344 11.47 -8.38 -16.77
CA LYS A 344 12.93 -8.27 -16.87
C LYS A 344 13.42 -7.09 -17.75
N PRO A 345 12.97 -6.91 -19.01
CA PRO A 345 13.40 -5.78 -19.84
C PRO A 345 13.16 -4.41 -19.20
N ALA A 346 11.99 -4.21 -18.58
CA ALA A 346 11.67 -2.97 -17.90
C ALA A 346 12.50 -2.79 -16.61
N ALA A 347 12.68 -3.87 -15.85
CA ALA A 347 13.44 -3.86 -14.60
C ALA A 347 14.93 -3.55 -14.84
N ASP A 348 15.55 -4.18 -15.82
CA ASP A 348 16.95 -3.95 -16.18
C ASP A 348 17.14 -2.49 -16.64
N ALA A 349 16.21 -1.95 -17.43
CA ALA A 349 16.25 -0.56 -17.88
C ALA A 349 16.16 0.43 -16.70
N VAL A 350 15.25 0.20 -15.76
CA VAL A 350 15.11 1.03 -14.54
C VAL A 350 16.36 0.92 -13.65
N ARG A 351 16.88 -0.29 -13.43
CA ARG A 351 18.10 -0.52 -12.63
C ARG A 351 19.30 0.19 -13.23
N ASN A 352 19.48 0.09 -14.55
CA ASN A 352 20.54 0.79 -15.26
C ASN A 352 20.40 2.31 -15.12
N ALA A 353 19.20 2.86 -15.29
CA ALA A 353 18.94 4.29 -15.14
C ALA A 353 19.12 4.79 -13.69
N LEU A 354 18.89 3.94 -12.69
CA LEU A 354 19.09 4.25 -11.28
C LEU A 354 20.50 3.93 -10.75
N ALA A 355 21.36 3.31 -11.57
CA ALA A 355 22.63 2.72 -11.16
C ALA A 355 22.52 1.75 -9.96
N VAL A 356 21.47 0.92 -9.97
CA VAL A 356 21.20 -0.10 -8.94
C VAL A 356 21.66 -1.45 -9.47
N GLN A 357 22.63 -2.07 -8.80
CA GLN A 357 23.24 -3.34 -9.21
C GLN A 357 22.36 -4.56 -9.04
#